data_AF-A0A1I8IX66-F1
#
_entry.id   AF-A0A1I8IX66-F1
#
_cell.length_a   1.000
_cell.length_b   1.000
_cell.length_c   1.000
_cell.angle_alpha   90.00
_cell.angle_beta   90.00
_cell.angle_gamma   90.00
#
_symmetry.space_group_name_H-M   'P 1'
#
loop_
_entity.id
_entity.type
_entity.pdbx_description
1 polymer ?
#
loop_
_entity_poly.entity_id
_entity_poly.type
_entity_poly.pdbx_seq_one_letter_code
_entity_poly.pdbx_strand_id
1 'polypeptide(L)'
;CCPDPAGGLSSAVAFDDAAARGRNPLEAPVALGWWRLLVLAADDDGGVAARGGGGGGGPAGRGREVVEYRAPCGRSLRSHADLDAYLRETCCRLHVSAFCFDAAVRINNEFQPLKIIYQLKDISYGKEPVPVSAVNSLDNTSLPYIEYAAERVPTQGVNTNESEPGFLVCCDCTDDCSDRRRCACQQLTIRSSQAITGKADIRVTYRHGRHMARALGGIYECNAKCRCRAATCRNRVVQHGLRNRL
;
A
#
# COMPACT_ATOMS: atom_id res chain seq x y z
N CYS A 1 -13.13 13.87 -1.28
CA CYS A 1 -13.83 14.88 -2.07
C CYS A 1 -13.88 16.19 -1.29
N CYS A 2 -13.14 17.21 -1.69
CA CYS A 2 -13.52 18.56 -1.28
C CYS A 2 -14.88 18.86 -1.93
N PRO A 3 -15.80 19.56 -1.24
CA PRO A 3 -17.01 20.03 -1.90
C PRO A 3 -16.61 20.90 -3.08
N ASP A 4 -17.23 20.64 -4.22
CA ASP A 4 -17.15 21.47 -5.42
C ASP A 4 -17.62 22.90 -5.03
N PRO A 5 -16.91 23.99 -5.39
CA PRO A 5 -17.44 25.34 -5.23
C PRO A 5 -18.81 25.55 -5.91
N ALA A 6 -19.23 24.65 -6.82
CA ALA A 6 -20.54 24.66 -7.46
C ALA A 6 -21.65 23.83 -6.74
N GLY A 7 -21.43 23.32 -5.52
CA GLY A 7 -22.51 22.78 -4.69
C GLY A 7 -23.04 21.38 -5.05
N GLY A 8 -22.34 20.65 -5.94
CA GLY A 8 -22.60 19.23 -6.18
C GLY A 8 -21.68 18.35 -5.33
N LEU A 9 -22.23 17.58 -4.38
CA LEU A 9 -21.53 16.39 -3.87
C LEU A 9 -21.40 15.40 -5.03
N SER A 10 -20.35 15.54 -5.84
CA SER A 10 -20.01 14.51 -6.83
C SER A 10 -19.84 13.19 -6.09
N SER A 11 -20.73 12.24 -6.38
CA SER A 11 -20.74 10.90 -5.81
C SER A 11 -19.31 10.35 -5.82
N ALA A 12 -18.79 10.04 -4.64
CA ALA A 12 -17.44 9.52 -4.45
C ALA A 12 -17.24 8.30 -5.35
N VAL A 13 -16.42 8.44 -6.40
CA VAL A 13 -15.94 7.30 -7.18
C VAL A 13 -15.11 6.46 -6.20
N ALA A 14 -15.72 5.39 -5.68
CA ALA A 14 -14.97 4.36 -4.99
C ALA A 14 -13.90 3.85 -5.97
N PHE A 15 -12.72 3.50 -5.46
CA PHE A 15 -11.75 2.78 -6.28
C PHE A 15 -12.40 1.45 -6.66
N ASP A 16 -12.84 1.35 -7.91
CA ASP A 16 -13.41 0.13 -8.45
C ASP A 16 -12.27 -0.82 -8.76
N ASP A 17 -12.03 -1.76 -7.86
CA ASP A 17 -11.00 -2.79 -8.01
C ASP A 17 -11.17 -3.57 -9.33
N ALA A 18 -12.40 -3.68 -9.87
CA ALA A 18 -12.64 -4.33 -11.15
C ALA A 18 -12.18 -3.45 -12.34
N ALA A 19 -12.50 -2.15 -12.31
CA ALA A 19 -12.05 -1.20 -13.34
C ALA A 19 -10.53 -0.96 -13.30
N ALA A 20 -9.88 -1.22 -12.16
CA ALA A 20 -8.44 -1.09 -11.98
C ALA A 20 -7.65 -2.36 -12.33
N ARG A 21 -8.32 -3.47 -12.67
CA ARG A 21 -7.67 -4.75 -12.98
C ARG A 21 -6.67 -4.60 -14.13
N GLY A 22 -5.46 -5.13 -13.93
CA GLY A 22 -4.36 -5.04 -14.90
C GLY A 22 -3.64 -3.67 -14.96
N ARG A 23 -4.10 -2.66 -14.22
CA ARG A 23 -3.44 -1.34 -14.16
C ARG A 23 -2.51 -1.26 -12.96
N ASN A 24 -1.52 -0.37 -13.04
CA ASN A 24 -0.70 -0.08 -11.87
C ASN A 24 -1.58 0.64 -10.83
N PRO A 25 -1.68 0.16 -9.58
CA PRO A 25 -2.52 0.78 -8.54
C PRO A 25 -2.07 2.20 -8.21
N LEU A 26 -0.81 2.55 -8.48
CA LEU A 26 -0.30 3.91 -8.28
C LEU A 26 -0.72 4.87 -9.42
N GLU A 27 -1.31 4.35 -10.51
CA GLU A 27 -2.00 5.16 -11.53
C GLU A 27 -3.44 5.48 -11.12
N ALA A 28 -3.99 4.80 -10.11
CA ALA A 28 -5.36 4.99 -9.66
C ALA A 28 -5.71 6.44 -9.31
N PRO A 29 -4.89 7.17 -8.53
CA PRO A 29 -5.19 8.57 -8.26
C PRO A 29 -5.16 9.39 -9.55
N VAL A 30 -4.22 9.11 -10.47
CA VAL A 30 -4.08 9.84 -11.74
C VAL A 30 -5.31 9.67 -12.62
N ALA A 31 -5.83 8.44 -12.73
CA ALA A 31 -7.08 8.15 -13.42
C ALA A 31 -8.30 8.87 -12.81
N LEU A 32 -8.23 9.25 -11.53
CA LEU A 32 -9.26 9.99 -10.80
C LEU A 32 -8.98 11.51 -10.73
N GLY A 33 -8.12 12.03 -11.60
CA GLY A 33 -7.84 13.46 -11.74
C GLY A 33 -6.79 14.01 -10.78
N TRP A 34 -6.04 13.16 -10.08
CA TRP A 34 -4.91 13.60 -9.28
C TRP A 34 -3.66 13.78 -10.15
N TRP A 35 -2.81 14.73 -9.78
CA TRP A 35 -1.52 14.93 -10.47
C TRP A 35 -0.40 14.42 -9.58
N ARG A 36 0.45 13.54 -10.10
CA ARG A 36 1.69 13.12 -9.41
C ARG A 36 2.87 13.84 -10.06
N LEU A 37 3.48 14.76 -9.34
CA LEU A 37 4.55 15.62 -9.81
C LEU A 37 5.87 15.25 -9.13
N LEU A 38 6.96 15.25 -9.89
CA LEU A 38 8.31 15.24 -9.34
C LEU A 38 8.78 16.69 -9.25
N VAL A 39 9.07 17.17 -8.04
CA VAL A 39 9.48 18.55 -7.79
C VAL A 39 10.85 18.56 -7.12
N LEU A 40 11.68 19.54 -7.46
CA LEU A 40 12.95 19.78 -6.79
C LEU A 40 12.65 20.61 -5.54
N ALA A 41 12.84 20.02 -4.37
CA ALA A 41 12.81 20.77 -3.12
C ALA A 41 14.17 21.47 -2.94
N ALA A 42 14.13 22.76 -2.61
CA ALA A 42 15.30 23.42 -2.05
C ALA A 42 15.61 22.78 -0.69
N ASP A 43 16.89 22.62 -0.37
CA ASP A 43 17.29 22.20 0.96
C ASP A 43 16.89 23.33 1.93
N ASP A 44 15.91 23.07 2.80
CA ASP A 44 15.63 23.97 3.92
C ASP A 44 16.82 23.86 4.88
N ASP A 45 17.69 24.88 4.88
CA ASP A 45 18.81 25.09 5.82
C ASP A 45 18.30 25.39 7.25
N GLY A 46 17.48 24.49 7.82
CA GLY A 46 16.76 24.72 9.06
C GLY A 46 16.56 23.47 9.91
N GLY A 47 17.63 22.92 10.51
CA GLY A 47 17.46 22.03 11.67
C GLY A 47 18.62 21.12 12.05
N VAL A 48 19.32 21.51 13.11
CA VAL A 48 20.25 20.76 13.99
C VAL A 48 21.53 20.16 13.39
N ALA A 49 22.61 20.93 13.51
CA ALA A 49 23.99 20.48 13.40
C ALA A 49 24.27 19.31 14.36
N ALA A 50 24.39 18.10 13.80
CA ALA A 50 25.14 17.03 14.45
C ALA A 50 26.63 17.36 14.34
N ARG A 51 27.24 17.78 15.46
CA ARG A 51 28.69 17.94 15.57
C ARG A 51 29.38 16.58 15.43
N GLY A 52 30.08 16.37 14.33
CA GLY A 52 31.01 15.26 14.13
C GLY A 52 31.81 15.48 12.85
N GLY A 53 33.09 15.82 12.99
CA GLY A 53 33.92 16.34 11.90
C GLY A 53 34.46 15.30 10.92
N GLY A 54 34.99 15.81 9.80
CA GLY A 54 35.98 15.13 8.97
C GLY A 54 35.61 15.01 7.49
N GLY A 55 36.06 15.99 6.69
CA GLY A 55 36.64 15.79 5.35
C GLY A 55 35.75 15.28 4.20
N GLY A 56 35.54 16.13 3.19
CA GLY A 56 35.17 15.71 1.84
C GLY A 56 34.27 16.70 1.12
N GLY A 57 34.86 17.57 0.29
CA GLY A 57 34.11 18.41 -0.63
C GLY A 57 33.39 17.57 -1.69
N GLY A 58 32.11 17.28 -1.45
CA GLY A 58 31.15 16.82 -2.47
C GLY A 58 30.52 18.02 -3.17
N PRO A 59 30.03 17.87 -4.43
CA PRO A 59 29.54 18.99 -5.22
C PRO A 59 28.28 19.62 -4.60
N ALA A 60 28.14 20.93 -4.83
CA ALA A 60 27.09 21.81 -4.35
C ALA A 60 25.67 21.23 -4.53
N GLY A 61 24.82 21.55 -3.55
CA GLY A 61 23.48 21.01 -3.30
C GLY A 61 22.66 20.72 -4.55
N ARG A 62 22.51 19.42 -4.84
CA ARG A 62 21.54 18.93 -5.81
C ARG A 62 20.23 18.80 -5.05
N GLY A 63 19.33 19.78 -5.23
CA GLY A 63 18.02 19.82 -4.56
C GLY A 63 17.33 18.46 -4.60
N ARG A 64 16.74 18.07 -3.47
CA ARG A 64 16.15 16.74 -3.31
C ARG A 64 14.90 16.61 -4.18
N GLU A 65 14.89 15.63 -5.08
CA GLU A 65 13.68 15.24 -5.80
C GLU A 65 12.65 14.69 -4.80
N VAL A 66 11.46 15.28 -4.77
CA VAL A 66 10.33 14.84 -3.95
C VAL A 66 9.07 14.71 -4.80
N VAL A 67 8.19 13.81 -4.39
CA VAL A 67 6.91 13.59 -5.06
C VAL A 67 5.85 14.46 -4.40
N GLU A 68 5.13 15.25 -5.20
CA GLU A 68 3.95 16.00 -4.78
C GLU A 68 2.71 15.42 -5.48
N TYR A 69 1.67 15.09 -4.71
CA TYR A 69 0.35 14.81 -5.27
C TYR A 69 -0.50 16.08 -5.19
N ARG A 70 -1.09 16.51 -6.30
CA ARG A 70 -2.15 17.53 -6.30
C ARG A 70 -3.49 16.85 -6.46
N ALA A 71 -4.37 17.07 -5.50
CA ALA A 71 -5.74 16.59 -5.56
C ALA A 71 -6.55 17.33 -6.63
N PRO A 72 -7.70 16.79 -7.09
CA PRO A 72 -8.55 17.45 -8.09
C PRO A 72 -9.01 18.86 -7.70
N CYS A 73 -9.06 19.17 -6.40
CA CYS A 73 -9.38 20.51 -5.88
C CYS A 73 -8.17 21.48 -5.86
N GLY A 74 -7.00 21.06 -6.34
CA GLY A 74 -5.78 21.87 -6.37
C GLY A 74 -4.89 21.79 -5.13
N ARG A 75 -5.32 21.13 -4.04
CA ARG A 75 -4.51 21.00 -2.83
C ARG A 75 -3.28 20.12 -3.07
N SER A 76 -2.09 20.63 -2.75
CA SER A 76 -0.82 19.89 -2.80
C SER A 76 -0.57 19.10 -1.52
N LEU A 77 -0.14 17.85 -1.67
CA LEU A 77 0.21 16.91 -0.61
C LEU A 77 1.63 16.41 -0.88
N ARG A 78 2.53 16.48 0.10
CA ARG A 78 3.96 16.13 -0.07
C ARG A 78 4.39 14.96 0.82
N SER A 79 3.49 14.50 1.69
CA SER A 79 3.75 13.38 2.57
C SER A 79 2.50 12.53 2.78
N HIS A 80 2.70 11.32 3.30
CA HIS A 80 1.59 10.48 3.75
C HIS A 80 0.82 11.12 4.91
N ALA A 81 1.43 12.02 5.69
CA ALA A 81 0.74 12.73 6.76
C ALA A 81 -0.27 13.73 6.19
N ASP A 82 0.13 14.48 5.14
CA ASP A 82 -0.76 15.40 4.42
C ASP A 82 -1.89 14.62 3.75
N LEU A 83 -1.55 13.50 3.10
CA LEU A 83 -2.52 12.59 2.51
C LEU A 83 -3.52 12.08 3.54
N ASP A 84 -3.05 11.62 4.68
CA ASP A 84 -3.90 11.15 5.77
C ASP A 84 -4.87 12.23 6.26
N ALA A 85 -4.38 13.45 6.46
CA ALA A 85 -5.23 14.58 6.84
C ALA A 85 -6.28 14.87 5.75
N TYR A 86 -5.86 14.90 4.49
CA TYR A 86 -6.73 15.14 3.35
C TYR A 86 -7.82 14.08 3.17
N LEU A 87 -7.46 12.79 3.23
CA LEU A 87 -8.42 11.70 3.05
C LEU A 87 -9.48 11.71 4.16
N ARG A 88 -9.09 12.02 5.41
CA ARG A 88 -10.03 12.18 6.53
C ARG A 88 -10.94 13.39 6.36
N GLU A 89 -10.35 14.56 6.12
CA GLU A 89 -11.09 15.82 5.97
C GLU A 89 -12.11 15.76 4.84
N THR A 90 -11.73 15.14 3.73
CA THR A 90 -12.55 15.11 2.52
C THR A 90 -13.39 13.84 2.36
N CYS A 91 -13.32 12.90 3.31
CA CYS A 91 -13.96 11.58 3.24
C CYS A 91 -13.71 10.86 1.89
N CYS A 92 -12.54 11.06 1.28
CA CYS A 92 -12.18 10.41 0.03
C CYS A 92 -12.02 8.91 0.25
N ARG A 93 -12.55 8.09 -0.67
CA ARG A 93 -12.57 6.62 -0.56
C ARG A 93 -11.32 5.95 -1.12
N LEU A 94 -10.33 6.71 -1.62
CA LEU A 94 -9.06 6.14 -2.04
C LEU A 94 -8.29 5.62 -0.82
N HIS A 95 -7.80 4.39 -0.91
CA HIS A 95 -6.96 3.83 0.13
C HIS A 95 -5.55 4.46 0.08
N VAL A 96 -4.92 4.61 1.25
CA VAL A 96 -3.59 5.23 1.37
C VAL A 96 -2.50 4.51 0.55
N SER A 97 -2.69 3.21 0.26
CA SER A 97 -1.77 2.43 -0.57
C SER A 97 -1.78 2.80 -2.06
N ALA A 98 -2.76 3.56 -2.53
CA ALA A 98 -2.78 4.08 -3.91
C ALA A 98 -1.76 5.20 -4.13
N PHE A 99 -1.08 5.66 -3.08
CA PHE A 99 -0.16 6.78 -3.14
C PHE A 99 1.26 6.34 -2.75
N CYS A 100 2.23 6.76 -3.55
CA CYS A 100 3.65 6.58 -3.26
C CYS A 100 4.42 7.89 -3.42
N PHE A 101 5.03 8.34 -2.33
CA PHE A 101 5.84 9.56 -2.25
C PHE A 101 7.34 9.33 -2.47
N ASP A 102 7.73 8.11 -2.85
CA ASP A 102 9.12 7.80 -3.17
C ASP A 102 9.45 8.23 -4.60
N ALA A 103 10.45 9.12 -4.74
CA ALA A 103 10.91 9.65 -6.02
C ALA A 103 11.57 8.58 -6.91
N ALA A 104 12.12 7.52 -6.32
CA ALA A 104 12.71 6.40 -7.06
C ALA A 104 11.64 5.56 -7.78
N VAL A 105 10.38 5.61 -7.32
CA VAL A 105 9.28 4.85 -7.92
C VAL A 105 8.74 5.58 -9.16
N ARG A 106 9.03 4.99 -10.34
CA ARG A 106 8.51 5.42 -11.64
C ARG A 106 7.24 4.63 -11.95
N ILE A 107 6.08 5.27 -11.79
CA ILE A 107 4.78 4.60 -11.94
C ILE A 107 4.42 4.25 -13.39
N ASN A 108 4.95 5.00 -14.36
CA ASN A 108 4.65 4.84 -15.79
C ASN A 108 5.73 4.04 -16.53
N ASN A 109 6.74 3.52 -15.82
CA ASN A 109 7.82 2.77 -16.46
C ASN A 109 7.52 1.28 -16.36
N GLU A 110 7.55 0.58 -17.48
CA GLU A 110 7.38 -0.86 -17.54
C GLU A 110 8.71 -1.51 -17.88
N PHE A 111 9.03 -2.61 -17.19
CA PHE A 111 10.22 -3.39 -17.53
C PHE A 111 10.05 -3.96 -18.94
N GLN A 112 11.05 -3.72 -19.79
CA GLN A 112 11.12 -4.32 -21.12
C GLN A 112 12.40 -5.14 -21.24
N PRO A 113 12.29 -6.46 -21.39
CA PRO A 113 13.47 -7.31 -21.60
C PRO A 113 14.08 -7.03 -22.98
N LEU A 114 15.41 -6.93 -23.04
CA LEU A 114 16.13 -6.68 -24.31
C LEU A 114 15.98 -7.83 -25.32
N LYS A 115 15.84 -9.06 -24.82
CA LYS A 115 15.67 -10.27 -25.62
C LYS A 115 14.56 -11.11 -24.99
N ILE A 116 13.63 -11.59 -25.81
CA ILE A 116 12.57 -12.51 -25.38
C ILE A 116 12.74 -13.78 -26.21
N ILE A 117 13.07 -14.88 -25.55
CA ILE A 117 13.09 -16.21 -26.20
C ILE A 117 11.75 -16.91 -25.94
N TYR A 118 11.27 -16.84 -24.69
CA TYR A 118 9.95 -17.32 -24.30
C TYR A 118 9.28 -16.28 -23.39
N GLN A 119 7.96 -16.12 -23.54
CA GLN A 119 7.17 -15.24 -22.70
C GLN A 119 5.79 -15.84 -22.43
N LEU A 120 5.42 -15.88 -21.16
CA LEU A 120 4.05 -16.07 -20.70
C LEU A 120 3.56 -14.74 -20.11
N LYS A 121 2.49 -14.18 -20.69
CA LYS A 121 1.99 -12.85 -20.31
C LYS A 121 1.48 -12.80 -18.87
N ASP A 122 0.91 -13.90 -18.39
CA ASP A 122 0.37 -14.00 -17.04
C ASP A 122 0.34 -15.46 -16.58
N ILE A 123 1.21 -15.81 -15.62
CA ILE A 123 1.24 -17.16 -15.02
C ILE A 123 0.03 -17.41 -14.11
N SER A 124 -0.67 -16.35 -13.67
CA SER A 124 -1.84 -16.46 -12.81
C SER A 124 -3.12 -16.77 -13.58
N TYR A 125 -3.10 -16.65 -14.92
CA TYR A 125 -4.27 -16.78 -15.80
C TYR A 125 -5.44 -15.88 -15.37
N GLY A 126 -5.15 -14.65 -14.95
CA GLY A 126 -6.14 -13.68 -14.48
C GLY A 126 -6.68 -13.97 -13.07
N LYS A 127 -6.08 -14.88 -12.31
CA LYS A 127 -6.46 -15.12 -10.91
C LYS A 127 -6.00 -13.97 -10.00
N GLU A 128 -4.89 -13.31 -10.32
CA GLU A 128 -4.45 -12.10 -9.61
C GLU A 128 -5.09 -10.82 -10.20
N PRO A 129 -5.22 -9.73 -9.41
CA PRO A 129 -5.69 -8.44 -9.91
C PRO A 129 -4.76 -7.78 -10.94
N VAL A 130 -3.47 -8.12 -10.88
CA VAL A 130 -2.43 -7.62 -11.80
C VAL A 130 -1.72 -8.82 -12.43
N PRO A 131 -1.50 -8.84 -13.76
CA PRO A 131 -0.86 -9.96 -14.43
C PRO A 131 0.56 -10.18 -13.92
N VAL A 132 0.91 -11.45 -13.73
CA VAL A 132 2.24 -11.88 -13.29
C VAL A 132 2.99 -12.45 -14.49
N SER A 133 3.74 -11.59 -15.19
CA SER A 133 4.45 -11.99 -16.40
C SER A 133 5.68 -12.83 -16.10
N ALA A 134 6.02 -13.76 -16.99
CA ALA A 134 7.25 -14.54 -16.91
C ALA A 134 7.96 -14.56 -18.26
N VAL A 135 9.25 -14.22 -18.24
CA VAL A 135 10.10 -14.10 -19.44
C VAL A 135 11.35 -14.97 -19.26
N ASN A 136 11.71 -15.71 -20.29
CA ASN A 136 13.02 -16.35 -20.42
C ASN A 136 13.79 -15.71 -21.58
N SER A 137 14.96 -15.18 -21.26
CA SER A 137 15.87 -14.51 -22.20
C SER A 137 17.18 -15.28 -22.42
N LEU A 138 17.36 -16.41 -21.74
CA LEU A 138 18.61 -17.15 -21.69
C LEU A 138 18.66 -18.28 -22.72
N ASP A 139 17.63 -19.12 -22.75
CA ASP A 139 17.54 -20.29 -23.62
C ASP A 139 16.10 -20.55 -24.12
N ASN A 140 15.92 -21.65 -24.86
CA ASN A 140 14.64 -22.07 -25.43
C ASN A 140 13.75 -22.86 -24.46
N THR A 141 14.07 -22.90 -23.16
CA THR A 141 13.28 -23.65 -22.17
C THR A 141 11.96 -22.92 -21.92
N SER A 142 10.84 -23.61 -22.18
CA SER A 142 9.51 -23.12 -21.86
C SER A 142 9.17 -23.33 -20.38
N LEU A 143 8.30 -22.50 -19.83
CA LEU A 143 7.72 -22.76 -18.51
C LEU A 143 6.90 -24.06 -18.53
N PRO A 144 7.07 -24.96 -17.57
CA PRO A 144 6.15 -26.09 -17.41
C PRO A 144 4.76 -25.56 -17.05
N TYR A 145 3.72 -26.35 -17.33
CA TYR A 145 2.38 -26.02 -16.87
C TYR A 145 2.35 -26.03 -15.33
N ILE A 146 1.84 -24.94 -14.76
CA ILE A 146 1.64 -24.78 -13.32
C ILE A 146 0.17 -24.45 -13.10
N GLU A 147 -0.51 -25.25 -12.28
CA GLU A 147 -1.83 -24.90 -11.79
C GLU A 147 -1.68 -23.81 -10.72
N TYR A 148 -2.01 -22.57 -11.09
CA TYR A 148 -1.89 -21.42 -10.21
C TYR A 148 -3.09 -21.32 -9.26
N ALA A 149 -2.85 -21.01 -7.98
CA ALA A 149 -3.89 -20.69 -7.01
C ALA A 149 -3.55 -19.38 -6.29
N ALA A 150 -4.41 -18.36 -6.43
CA ALA A 150 -4.26 -17.07 -5.75
C ALA A 150 -4.65 -17.14 -4.27
N GLU A 151 -5.52 -18.09 -3.93
CA GLU A 151 -5.96 -18.35 -2.56
C GLU A 151 -5.49 -19.72 -2.08
N ARG A 152 -5.40 -19.87 -0.76
CA ARG A 152 -5.04 -21.16 -0.15
C ARG A 152 -6.12 -22.19 -0.48
N VAL A 153 -5.71 -23.32 -1.02
CA VAL A 153 -6.57 -24.50 -1.24
C VAL A 153 -6.27 -25.53 -0.14
N PRO A 154 -7.15 -25.74 0.84
CA PRO A 154 -6.98 -26.79 1.84
C PRO A 154 -7.01 -28.17 1.18
N THR A 155 -6.12 -29.05 1.60
CA THR A 155 -6.15 -30.46 1.18
C THR A 155 -7.16 -31.26 2.00
N GLN A 156 -7.48 -32.47 1.54
CA GLN A 156 -8.45 -33.34 2.21
C GLN A 156 -8.09 -33.57 3.69
N GLY A 157 -9.07 -33.34 4.57
CA GLY A 157 -8.90 -33.50 6.02
C GLY A 157 -8.32 -32.28 6.75
N VAL A 158 -7.98 -31.19 6.04
CA VAL A 158 -7.51 -29.95 6.65
C VAL A 158 -8.69 -28.99 6.88
N ASN A 159 -9.10 -28.86 8.15
CA ASN A 159 -10.10 -27.87 8.55
C ASN A 159 -9.41 -26.54 8.89
N THR A 160 -9.98 -25.42 8.42
CA THR A 160 -9.55 -24.08 8.84
C THR A 160 -10.50 -23.55 9.90
N ASN A 161 -9.93 -23.06 11.01
CA ASN A 161 -10.71 -22.57 12.15
C ASN A 161 -11.32 -21.17 11.90
N GLU A 162 -11.16 -20.60 10.70
CA GLU A 162 -11.60 -19.24 10.37
C GLU A 162 -13.12 -19.07 10.50
N SER A 163 -13.86 -20.15 10.23
CA SER A 163 -15.32 -20.19 10.37
C SER A 163 -15.79 -20.37 11.81
N GLU A 164 -14.92 -20.87 12.70
CA GLU A 164 -15.27 -21.17 14.09
C GLU A 164 -15.66 -19.89 14.87
N PRO A 165 -16.79 -19.89 15.60
CA PRO A 165 -17.15 -18.79 16.47
C PRO A 165 -16.09 -18.54 17.54
N GLY A 166 -15.69 -17.28 17.72
CA GLY A 166 -14.71 -16.91 18.76
C GLY A 166 -13.24 -17.14 18.41
N PHE A 167 -12.92 -17.83 17.30
CA PHE A 167 -11.52 -18.02 16.88
C PHE A 167 -10.86 -16.71 16.44
N LEU A 168 -11.58 -15.89 15.64
CA LEU A 168 -11.06 -14.62 15.13
C LEU A 168 -11.28 -13.48 16.13
N VAL A 169 -10.20 -12.80 16.51
CA VAL A 169 -10.29 -11.52 17.22
C VAL A 169 -10.83 -10.45 16.28
N CYS A 170 -11.85 -9.73 16.75
CA CYS A 170 -12.55 -8.71 15.98
C CYS A 170 -12.54 -7.38 16.72
N CYS A 171 -12.34 -6.28 15.98
CA CYS A 171 -12.50 -4.95 16.53
C CYS A 171 -13.96 -4.46 16.38
N ASP A 172 -14.36 -3.61 17.30
CA ASP A 172 -15.64 -2.89 17.35
C ASP A 172 -15.54 -1.46 16.78
N CYS A 173 -14.37 -1.08 16.24
CA CYS A 173 -14.15 0.21 15.60
C CYS A 173 -15.19 0.47 14.51
N THR A 174 -15.66 1.71 14.39
CA THR A 174 -16.64 2.14 13.37
C THR A 174 -16.02 3.06 12.31
N ASP A 175 -14.72 3.28 12.42
CA ASP A 175 -13.89 4.13 11.55
C ASP A 175 -12.97 3.29 10.66
N ASP A 176 -11.86 3.88 10.22
CA ASP A 176 -10.83 3.28 9.38
C ASP A 176 -9.71 2.56 10.18
N CYS A 177 -9.91 2.33 11.49
CA CYS A 177 -8.89 1.79 12.39
C CYS A 177 -7.57 2.60 12.40
N SER A 178 -7.64 3.92 12.19
CA SER A 178 -6.45 4.78 12.22
C SER A 178 -5.84 4.93 13.61
N ASP A 179 -6.65 4.88 14.67
CA ASP A 179 -6.15 4.78 16.04
C ASP A 179 -5.83 3.33 16.41
N ARG A 180 -4.55 3.00 16.28
CA ARG A 180 -3.96 1.68 16.55
C ARG A 180 -4.02 1.30 18.02
N ARG A 181 -4.21 2.29 18.93
CA ARG A 181 -4.38 2.03 20.37
C ARG A 181 -5.77 1.50 20.69
N ARG A 182 -6.77 1.84 19.88
CA ARG A 182 -8.17 1.43 20.06
C ARG A 182 -8.52 0.14 19.32
N CYS A 183 -7.92 -0.10 18.17
CA CYS A 183 -8.23 -1.27 17.35
C CYS A 183 -7.73 -2.58 18.00
N ALA A 184 -8.64 -3.46 18.43
CA ALA A 184 -8.30 -4.75 19.04
C ALA A 184 -7.39 -5.63 18.17
N CYS A 185 -7.60 -5.65 16.85
CA CYS A 185 -6.77 -6.42 15.91
C CYS A 185 -5.31 -5.91 15.88
N GLN A 186 -5.13 -4.59 15.84
CA GLN A 186 -3.79 -3.98 15.87
C GLN A 186 -3.12 -4.14 17.24
N GLN A 187 -3.89 -4.04 18.32
CA GLN A 187 -3.40 -4.33 19.66
C GLN A 187 -2.91 -5.78 19.79
N LEU A 188 -3.59 -6.74 19.15
CA LEU A 188 -3.13 -8.13 19.14
C LEU A 188 -1.79 -8.31 18.41
N THR A 189 -1.58 -7.60 17.29
CA THR A 189 -0.29 -7.57 16.60
C THR A 189 0.82 -7.02 17.50
N ILE A 190 0.55 -5.91 18.22
CA ILE A 190 1.51 -5.32 19.16
C ILE A 190 1.82 -6.29 20.30
N ARG A 191 0.80 -6.93 20.89
CA ARG A 191 0.97 -7.89 21.98
C ARG A 191 1.72 -9.15 21.55
N SER A 192 1.46 -9.66 20.35
CA SER A 192 2.18 -10.82 19.79
C SER A 192 3.67 -10.51 19.65
N SER A 193 4.02 -9.34 19.12
CA SER A 193 5.42 -8.90 19.03
C SER A 193 6.02 -8.61 20.40
N GLN A 194 5.27 -8.03 21.32
CA GLN A 194 5.72 -7.78 22.69
C GLN A 194 6.02 -9.07 23.45
N ALA A 195 5.23 -10.13 23.26
CA ALA A 195 5.45 -11.42 23.90
C ALA A 195 6.81 -12.03 23.54
N ILE A 196 7.32 -11.75 22.35
CA ILE A 196 8.63 -12.23 21.88
C ILE A 196 9.76 -11.25 22.25
N THR A 197 9.52 -9.95 22.12
CA THR A 197 10.57 -8.91 22.28
C THR A 197 10.71 -8.36 23.70
N GLY A 198 9.72 -8.60 24.56
CA GLY A 198 9.60 -7.96 25.87
C GLY A 198 9.14 -6.49 25.84
N LYS A 199 8.98 -5.86 24.67
CA LYS A 199 8.63 -4.44 24.54
C LYS A 199 7.46 -4.20 23.58
N ALA A 200 6.48 -3.42 24.03
CA ALA A 200 5.43 -2.93 23.15
C ALA A 200 5.98 -1.89 22.17
N ASP A 201 5.82 -2.15 20.87
CA ASP A 201 6.17 -1.19 19.82
C ASP A 201 4.99 -1.06 18.84
N ILE A 202 4.39 0.12 18.78
CA ILE A 202 3.26 0.40 17.88
C ILE A 202 3.67 0.38 16.40
N ARG A 203 4.96 0.54 16.08
CA ARG A 203 5.48 0.59 14.71
C ARG A 203 5.46 -0.76 13.99
N VAL A 204 5.21 -1.85 14.73
CA VAL A 204 5.01 -3.19 14.18
C VAL A 204 3.65 -3.36 13.50
N THR A 205 2.72 -2.41 13.68
CA THR A 205 1.44 -2.37 12.96
C THR A 205 1.57 -1.61 11.64
N TYR A 206 0.57 -1.73 10.77
CA TYR A 206 0.55 -0.97 9.51
C TYR A 206 0.46 0.53 9.74
N ARG A 207 1.32 1.28 9.05
CA ARG A 207 1.25 2.72 8.87
C ARG A 207 1.39 3.02 7.38
N HIS A 208 0.36 3.61 6.79
CA HIS A 208 0.30 3.91 5.36
C HIS A 208 0.52 2.66 4.48
N GLY A 209 -0.08 1.53 4.86
CA GLY A 209 0.06 0.25 4.15
C GLY A 209 1.42 -0.45 4.33
N ARG A 210 2.26 -0.01 5.27
CA ARG A 210 3.63 -0.53 5.48
C ARG A 210 3.95 -0.71 6.96
N HIS A 211 4.81 -1.66 7.29
CA HIS A 211 5.37 -1.74 8.65
C HIS A 211 6.53 -0.76 8.80
N MET A 212 6.63 -0.12 9.96
CA MET A 212 7.71 0.84 10.28
C MET A 212 8.77 0.20 11.19
N ALA A 213 8.50 -1.00 11.68
CA ALA A 213 9.42 -1.87 12.42
C ALA A 213 9.11 -3.32 12.08
N ARG A 214 10.09 -4.21 12.28
CA ARG A 214 9.88 -5.65 12.11
C ARG A 214 8.83 -6.14 13.12
N ALA A 215 7.73 -6.70 12.62
CA ALA A 215 6.80 -7.45 13.45
C ALA A 215 7.40 -8.83 13.72
N LEU A 216 7.57 -9.19 14.99
CA LEU A 216 7.87 -10.56 15.40
C LEU A 216 6.57 -11.22 15.86
N GLY A 217 6.35 -12.48 15.51
CA GLY A 217 5.08 -13.16 15.77
C GLY A 217 4.03 -12.91 14.68
N GLY A 218 2.75 -12.88 15.06
CA GLY A 218 1.62 -12.77 14.14
C GLY A 218 1.21 -11.33 13.83
N ILE A 219 0.84 -11.08 12.57
CA ILE A 219 0.11 -9.87 12.16
C ILE A 219 -1.36 -10.24 12.05
N TYR A 220 -2.20 -9.45 12.72
CA TYR A 220 -3.64 -9.70 12.81
C TYR A 220 -4.40 -8.59 12.10
N GLU A 221 -4.78 -8.84 10.85
CA GLU A 221 -5.63 -7.92 10.08
C GLU A 221 -7.07 -7.91 10.59
N CYS A 222 -7.78 -6.82 10.29
CA CYS A 222 -9.22 -6.78 10.46
C CYS A 222 -9.87 -7.75 9.45
N ASN A 223 -10.89 -8.48 9.90
CA ASN A 223 -11.55 -9.54 9.14
C ASN A 223 -13.05 -9.23 8.93
N ALA A 224 -13.76 -10.10 8.21
CA ALA A 224 -15.17 -9.90 7.87
C ALA A 224 -16.12 -9.70 9.08
N LYS A 225 -15.74 -10.17 10.27
CA LYS A 225 -16.52 -10.03 11.52
C LYS A 225 -16.23 -8.71 12.26
N CYS A 226 -15.27 -7.89 11.81
CA CYS A 226 -14.98 -6.57 12.40
C CYS A 226 -16.00 -5.51 11.96
N ARG A 227 -16.31 -4.55 12.84
CA ARG A 227 -17.26 -3.43 12.54
C ARG A 227 -16.65 -2.28 11.74
N CYS A 228 -15.32 -2.26 11.56
CA CYS A 228 -14.61 -1.19 10.87
C CYS A 228 -15.03 -1.10 9.40
N ARG A 229 -14.86 0.09 8.80
CA ARG A 229 -15.20 0.32 7.39
C ARG A 229 -14.25 -0.46 6.47
N ALA A 230 -14.69 -1.60 5.94
CA ALA A 230 -13.82 -2.53 5.20
C ALA A 230 -13.06 -1.85 4.04
N ALA A 231 -13.71 -1.00 3.27
CA ALA A 231 -13.11 -0.33 2.10
C ALA A 231 -11.97 0.65 2.43
N THR A 232 -11.94 1.19 3.65
CA THR A 232 -10.95 2.22 4.04
C THR A 232 -10.11 1.80 5.24
N CYS A 233 -10.36 0.63 5.84
CA CYS A 233 -9.69 0.19 7.04
C CYS A 233 -8.20 0.00 6.81
N ARG A 234 -7.39 0.68 7.61
CA ARG A 234 -5.91 0.70 7.48
C ARG A 234 -5.23 -0.58 7.96
N ASN A 235 -5.98 -1.47 8.60
CA ASN A 235 -5.52 -2.78 9.04
C ASN A 235 -6.05 -3.90 8.13
N ARG A 236 -6.24 -3.58 6.84
CA ARG A 236 -6.53 -4.50 5.75
C ARG A 236 -5.55 -4.19 4.63
N VAL A 237 -4.47 -4.96 4.50
CA VAL A 237 -3.39 -4.67 3.54
C VAL A 237 -3.12 -5.89 2.69
N VAL A 238 -2.77 -7.02 3.31
CA VAL A 238 -2.48 -8.28 2.62
C VAL A 238 -3.74 -8.86 1.99
N GLN A 239 -4.89 -8.74 2.67
CA GLN A 239 -6.17 -9.24 2.12
C GLN A 239 -6.64 -8.52 0.86
N HIS A 240 -5.99 -7.41 0.48
CA HIS A 240 -6.28 -6.72 -0.78
C HIS A 240 -5.53 -7.33 -1.98
N GLY A 241 -4.80 -8.43 -1.78
CA GLY A 241 -4.14 -9.20 -2.83
C GLY A 241 -2.92 -8.51 -3.42
N LEU A 242 -2.37 -9.10 -4.49
CA LEU A 242 -1.29 -8.51 -5.25
C LEU A 242 -1.80 -7.25 -5.97
N ARG A 243 -1.13 -6.12 -5.70
CA ARG A 243 -1.43 -4.85 -6.37
C ARG A 243 -0.29 -4.34 -7.23
N ASN A 244 0.96 -4.67 -6.94
CA ASN A 244 2.08 -4.17 -7.74
C ASN A 244 2.35 -5.07 -8.94
N ARG A 245 2.88 -4.48 -10.02
CA ARG A 245 3.52 -5.24 -11.10
C ARG A 245 4.83 -5.84 -10.57
N LEU A 246 5.10 -7.10 -10.91
CA LEU A 246 6.27 -7.87 -10.49
C LEU A 246 7.33 -7.93 -11.58
#